data_AF-A0A4R7M3W8-F1
#
_entry.id   AF-A0A4R7M3W8-F1
#
_cell.length_a   1.000
_cell.length_b   1.000
_cell.length_c   1.000
_cell.angle_alpha   90.00
_cell.angle_beta   90.00
_cell.angle_gamma   90.00
#
_symmetry.space_group_name_H-M   'P 1'
#
loop_
_entity.id
_entity.type
_entity.pdbx_description
1 polymer ?
#
loop_
_entity_poly.entity_id
_entity_poly.type
_entity_poly.pdbx_seq_one_letter_code
_entity_poly.pdbx_strand_id
1 'polypeptide(L)'
;MTEISTATAAVISPAVIVDIDGTVATHTLPDGRFIRGHHEYRLVPWDLPNPPVIETVRALHAAGLEIVFCSGRPVMDDNGWDVGRATYAWLIEHVGEWTASCPLFMRGQGDRRPDDIVKPEIYEAFIRGRWDVRLALDDRPRVIRAWQALGVPVFDVQPGSGEF
;
A
#
# COMPACT_ATOMS: atom_id res chain seq x y z
N MET A 1 10.33 -46.15 18.77
CA MET A 1 11.13 -44.96 18.41
C MET A 1 10.15 -43.89 17.99
N THR A 2 9.97 -42.87 18.81
CA THR A 2 9.03 -41.77 18.56
C THR A 2 9.80 -40.72 17.76
N GLU A 3 9.49 -40.56 16.47
CA GLU A 3 10.06 -39.49 15.66
C GLU A 3 9.48 -38.15 16.12
N ILE A 4 10.35 -37.29 16.63
CA ILE A 4 10.03 -35.90 16.89
C ILE A 4 10.13 -35.19 15.54
N SER A 5 8.96 -34.88 14.95
CA SER A 5 8.86 -33.98 13.81
C SER A 5 9.31 -32.59 14.24
N THR A 6 10.54 -32.21 13.91
CA THR A 6 11.01 -30.83 14.00
C THR A 6 10.22 -30.00 12.99
N ALA A 7 9.28 -29.19 13.49
CA ALA A 7 8.63 -28.16 12.69
C ALA A 7 9.71 -27.24 12.10
N THR A 8 9.86 -27.24 10.78
CA THR A 8 10.62 -26.23 10.06
C THR A 8 9.99 -24.89 10.37
N ALA A 9 10.72 -24.00 11.03
CA ALA A 9 10.30 -22.61 11.19
C ALA A 9 9.98 -22.06 9.79
N ALA A 10 8.75 -21.58 9.59
CA ALA A 10 8.35 -20.97 8.33
C ALA A 10 9.30 -19.80 8.05
N VAL A 11 9.99 -19.84 6.92
CA VAL A 11 10.80 -18.71 6.47
C VAL A 11 9.82 -17.61 6.07
N ILE A 12 9.80 -16.53 6.86
CA ILE A 12 9.00 -15.34 6.56
C ILE A 12 9.80 -14.46 5.57
N SER A 13 9.19 -14.13 4.43
CA SER A 13 9.86 -13.31 3.42
C SER A 13 9.97 -11.86 3.90
N PRO A 14 11.12 -11.18 3.67
CA PRO A 14 11.23 -9.75 3.91
C PRO A 14 10.30 -8.97 2.98
N ALA A 15 9.62 -7.97 3.50
CA ALA A 15 8.64 -7.21 2.74
C ALA A 15 8.67 -5.70 2.97
N VAL A 16 8.12 -4.96 2.01
CA VAL A 16 7.84 -3.53 2.06
C VAL A 16 6.36 -3.30 1.87
N ILE A 17 5.76 -2.55 2.80
CA ILE A 17 4.40 -2.03 2.65
C ILE A 17 4.45 -0.79 1.75
N VAL A 18 3.55 -0.72 0.78
CA VAL A 18 3.49 0.38 -0.18
C VAL A 18 2.07 0.94 -0.22
N ASP A 19 1.91 2.20 0.15
CA ASP A 19 0.67 2.93 -0.07
C ASP A 19 0.45 3.26 -1.56
N ILE A 20 -0.78 3.67 -1.92
CA ILE A 20 -1.16 4.00 -3.29
C ILE A 20 -1.39 5.51 -3.50
N ASP A 21 -2.40 6.10 -2.85
CA ASP A 21 -2.81 7.49 -3.13
C ASP A 21 -1.85 8.49 -2.46
N GLY A 22 -1.13 9.27 -3.27
CA GLY A 22 -0.05 10.15 -2.82
C GLY A 22 1.33 9.47 -2.84
N THR A 23 1.35 8.14 -2.97
CA THR A 23 2.58 7.33 -2.93
C THR A 23 3.00 6.86 -4.32
N VAL A 24 2.54 5.71 -4.83
CA VAL A 24 2.84 5.29 -6.21
C VAL A 24 1.95 5.96 -7.25
N ALA A 25 0.76 6.41 -6.84
CA ALA A 25 -0.22 7.08 -7.67
C ALA A 25 -0.54 8.46 -7.08
N THR A 26 -0.89 9.43 -7.91
CA THR A 26 -1.37 10.73 -7.46
C THR A 26 -2.55 11.19 -8.30
N HIS A 27 -3.53 11.83 -7.65
CA HIS A 27 -4.63 12.53 -8.31
C HIS A 27 -4.46 14.05 -8.21
N THR A 28 -3.24 14.52 -7.89
CA THR A 28 -2.90 15.94 -7.74
C THR A 28 -1.88 16.33 -8.82
N LEU A 29 -2.17 17.41 -9.53
CA LEU A 29 -1.27 18.04 -10.50
C LEU A 29 -0.14 18.81 -9.80
N PRO A 30 0.97 19.11 -10.49
CA PRO A 30 2.08 19.89 -9.92
C PRO A 30 1.67 21.27 -9.39
N ASP A 31 0.58 21.85 -9.89
CA ASP A 31 0.03 23.13 -9.44
C ASP A 31 -0.97 23.00 -8.28
N GLY A 32 -1.13 21.80 -7.71
CA GLY A 32 -1.98 21.50 -6.57
C GLY A 32 -3.44 21.22 -6.93
N ARG A 33 -3.84 21.31 -8.21
CA ARG A 33 -5.21 20.97 -8.62
C ARG A 33 -5.44 19.47 -8.62
N PHE A 34 -6.63 19.04 -8.25
CA PHE A 34 -7.02 17.63 -8.31
C PHE A 34 -7.59 17.27 -9.68
N ILE A 35 -7.16 16.13 -10.24
CA ILE A 35 -7.77 15.53 -11.44
C ILE A 35 -9.01 14.69 -11.10
N ARG A 36 -9.15 14.30 -9.83
CA ARG A 36 -10.36 13.71 -9.24
C ARG A 36 -10.39 13.96 -7.73
N GLY A 37 -11.56 13.95 -7.13
CA GLY A 37 -11.73 13.97 -5.68
C GLY A 37 -11.24 12.67 -5.01
N HIS A 38 -10.94 12.77 -3.71
CA HIS A 38 -10.42 11.66 -2.89
C HIS A 38 -11.34 10.43 -2.86
N HIS A 39 -12.65 10.60 -3.08
CA HIS A 39 -13.65 9.53 -3.06
C HIS A 39 -14.26 9.24 -4.44
N GLU A 40 -13.74 9.83 -5.52
CA GLU A 40 -14.21 9.60 -6.90
C GLU A 40 -13.54 8.36 -7.51
N TYR A 41 -13.77 7.19 -6.91
CA TYR A 41 -13.03 5.96 -7.22
C TYR A 41 -13.22 5.44 -8.65
N ARG A 42 -14.29 5.84 -9.34
CA ARG A 42 -14.49 5.51 -10.77
C ARG A 42 -13.44 6.14 -11.68
N LEU A 43 -12.75 7.18 -11.21
CA LEU A 43 -11.71 7.88 -11.95
C LEU A 43 -10.29 7.40 -11.58
N VAL A 44 -10.15 6.39 -10.71
CA VAL A 44 -8.87 5.74 -10.36
C VAL A 44 -8.04 5.32 -11.59
N PRO A 45 -8.62 4.78 -12.68
CA PRO A 45 -7.83 4.46 -13.87
C PRO A 45 -7.06 5.64 -14.47
N TRP A 46 -7.43 6.89 -14.13
CA TRP A 46 -6.78 8.10 -14.59
C TRP A 46 -5.80 8.73 -13.59
N ASP A 47 -5.53 8.06 -12.46
CA ASP A 47 -4.48 8.52 -11.56
C ASP A 47 -3.13 8.60 -12.28
N LEU A 48 -2.37 9.65 -11.98
CA LEU A 48 -1.05 9.86 -12.53
C LEU A 48 -0.04 9.01 -11.78
N PRO A 49 0.93 8.38 -12.47
CA PRO A 49 2.02 7.68 -11.79
C PRO A 49 2.92 8.68 -11.04
N ASN A 50 3.53 8.21 -9.95
CA ASN A 50 4.63 8.89 -9.27
C ASN A 50 5.95 8.16 -9.61
N PRO A 51 6.67 8.55 -10.68
CA PRO A 51 7.79 7.76 -11.20
C PRO A 51 8.92 7.52 -10.19
N PRO A 52 9.37 8.51 -9.39
CA PRO A 52 10.40 8.28 -8.38
C PRO A 52 10.06 7.16 -7.37
N VAL A 53 8.81 7.14 -6.91
CA VAL A 53 8.36 6.11 -5.94
C VAL A 53 8.18 4.76 -6.63
N ILE A 54 7.62 4.74 -7.85
CA ILE A 54 7.49 3.51 -8.65
C ILE A 54 8.85 2.87 -8.94
N GLU A 55 9.84 3.66 -9.33
CA GLU A 55 11.21 3.20 -9.56
C GLU A 55 11.84 2.63 -8.28
N THR A 56 11.59 3.28 -7.13
CA THR A 56 12.02 2.78 -5.82
C THR A 56 11.37 1.44 -5.49
N VAL A 57 10.06 1.29 -5.70
CA VAL A 57 9.33 0.02 -5.47
C VAL A 57 9.88 -1.09 -6.38
N ARG A 58 10.13 -0.79 -7.65
CA ARG A 58 10.74 -1.75 -8.60
C ARG A 58 12.13 -2.18 -8.15
N ALA A 59 12.95 -1.25 -7.65
CA ALA A 59 14.29 -1.56 -7.15
C ALA A 59 14.24 -2.45 -5.90
N LEU A 60 13.31 -2.18 -4.98
CA LEU A 60 13.10 -2.99 -3.77
C LEU A 60 12.64 -4.41 -4.12
N HIS A 61 11.69 -4.54 -5.06
CA HIS A 61 11.27 -5.84 -5.59
C HIS A 61 12.44 -6.60 -6.24
N ALA A 62 13.23 -5.91 -7.09
CA ALA A 62 14.40 -6.51 -7.74
C ALA A 62 15.49 -6.95 -6.74
N ALA A 63 15.55 -6.30 -5.57
CA ALA A 63 16.43 -6.70 -4.47
C ALA A 63 15.92 -7.92 -3.67
N GLY A 64 14.76 -8.48 -4.04
CA GLY A 64 14.20 -9.68 -3.43
C GLY A 64 13.26 -9.43 -2.26
N LEU A 65 12.77 -8.19 -2.08
CA LEU A 65 11.74 -7.90 -1.09
C LEU A 65 10.35 -8.13 -1.70
N GLU A 66 9.48 -8.75 -0.92
CA GLU A 66 8.05 -8.84 -1.25
C GLU A 66 7.41 -7.46 -1.17
N ILE A 67 6.56 -7.13 -2.13
CA ILE A 67 5.83 -5.86 -2.15
C ILE A 67 4.38 -6.12 -1.73
N VAL A 68 3.97 -5.46 -0.65
CA VAL A 68 2.63 -5.57 -0.08
C VAL A 68 1.94 -4.21 -0.21
N PHE A 69 0.97 -4.09 -1.12
CA PHE A 69 0.21 -2.86 -1.26
C PHE A 69 -0.85 -2.73 -0.14
N CYS A 70 -0.94 -1.56 0.48
CA CYS A 70 -1.93 -1.28 1.52
C CYS A 70 -2.57 0.10 1.31
N SER A 71 -3.82 0.12 0.84
CA SER A 71 -4.52 1.32 0.40
C SER A 71 -5.70 1.69 1.30
N GLY A 72 -5.94 3.00 1.44
CA GLY A 72 -7.15 3.56 2.04
C GLY A 72 -8.37 3.54 1.12
N ARG A 73 -8.24 3.17 -0.17
CA ARG A 73 -9.38 2.96 -1.07
C ARG A 73 -10.25 1.81 -0.57
N PRO A 74 -11.59 1.92 -0.61
CA PRO A 74 -12.43 0.77 -0.31
C PRO A 74 -12.29 -0.28 -1.43
N VAL A 75 -12.50 -1.56 -1.13
CA VAL A 75 -12.52 -2.62 -2.17
C VAL A 75 -13.65 -2.36 -3.18
N MET A 76 -14.80 -1.90 -2.70
CA MET A 76 -15.97 -1.52 -3.50
C MET A 76 -16.44 -0.12 -3.10
N ASP A 77 -16.86 0.72 -4.04
CA ASP A 77 -17.48 2.00 -3.71
C ASP A 77 -18.92 1.83 -3.16
N ASP A 78 -19.51 2.92 -2.67
CA ASP A 78 -20.88 2.93 -2.14
C ASP A 78 -21.95 2.54 -3.18
N ASN A 79 -21.61 2.58 -4.47
CA ASN A 79 -22.49 2.24 -5.58
C ASN A 79 -22.20 0.83 -6.15
N GLY A 80 -21.31 0.05 -5.54
CA GLY A 80 -20.95 -1.29 -5.99
C GLY A 80 -19.98 -1.33 -7.18
N TRP A 81 -19.22 -0.26 -7.43
CA TRP A 81 -18.10 -0.30 -8.38
C TRP A 81 -16.87 -0.98 -7.74
N ASP A 82 -16.24 -1.89 -8.48
CA ASP A 82 -15.05 -2.63 -8.04
C ASP A 82 -13.77 -1.78 -8.17
N VAL A 83 -13.48 -1.07 -7.08
CA VAL A 83 -12.31 -0.21 -6.96
C VAL A 83 -11.03 -1.04 -6.83
N GLY A 84 -11.12 -2.22 -6.21
CA GLY A 84 -10.00 -3.15 -6.08
C GLY A 84 -9.48 -3.61 -7.42
N ARG A 85 -10.37 -4.06 -8.31
CA ARG A 85 -10.01 -4.44 -9.68
C ARG A 85 -9.44 -3.27 -10.48
N ALA A 86 -10.04 -2.09 -10.37
CA ALA A 86 -9.53 -0.89 -11.05
C ALA A 86 -8.12 -0.52 -10.55
N THR A 87 -7.89 -0.62 -9.24
CA THR A 87 -6.59 -0.35 -8.62
C THR A 87 -5.55 -1.39 -9.04
N TYR A 88 -5.91 -2.67 -9.09
CA TYR A 88 -5.02 -3.75 -9.54
C TYR A 88 -4.59 -3.57 -11.00
N ALA A 89 -5.55 -3.23 -11.88
CA ALA A 89 -5.27 -2.95 -13.27
C ALA A 89 -4.31 -1.75 -13.43
N TRP A 90 -4.53 -0.69 -12.65
CA TRP A 90 -3.64 0.49 -12.64
C TRP A 90 -2.22 0.12 -12.19
N LEU A 91 -2.07 -0.70 -11.14
CA LEU A 91 -0.76 -1.17 -10.66
C LEU A 91 -0.02 -1.98 -11.75
N ILE A 92 -0.71 -2.89 -12.42
CA ILE A 92 -0.13 -3.71 -13.50
C ILE A 92 0.36 -2.82 -14.65
N GLU A 93 -0.45 -1.85 -15.05
CA GLU A 93 -0.14 -0.95 -16.16
C GLU A 93 1.03 -0.01 -15.86
N HIS A 94 1.06 0.59 -14.67
CA HIS A 94 2.00 1.67 -14.37
C HIS A 94 3.20 1.24 -13.52
N VAL A 95 3.04 0.25 -12.63
CA VAL A 95 4.10 -0.25 -11.74
C VAL A 95 4.77 -1.48 -12.36
N GLY A 96 4.01 -2.39 -12.97
CA GLY A 96 4.54 -3.44 -13.84
C GLY A 96 3.80 -4.78 -13.67
N GLU A 97 3.89 -5.64 -14.69
CA GLU A 97 3.11 -6.89 -14.76
C GLU A 97 3.30 -7.81 -13.55
N TRP A 98 4.47 -7.81 -12.92
CA TRP A 98 4.76 -8.59 -11.71
C TRP A 98 3.88 -8.22 -10.51
N THR A 99 3.27 -7.03 -10.49
CA THR A 99 2.32 -6.67 -9.42
C THR A 99 1.04 -7.49 -9.48
N ALA A 100 0.79 -8.22 -10.57
CA ALA A 100 -0.35 -9.13 -10.70
C ALA A 100 -0.33 -10.32 -9.74
N SER A 101 0.79 -10.54 -9.04
CA SER A 101 0.91 -11.53 -7.96
C SER A 101 1.11 -10.89 -6.58
N CYS A 102 1.18 -9.56 -6.50
CA CYS A 102 1.39 -8.88 -5.22
C CYS A 102 0.10 -8.82 -4.40
N PRO A 103 0.18 -8.97 -3.06
CA PRO A 103 -0.93 -8.70 -2.18
C PRO A 103 -1.37 -7.23 -2.27
N LEU A 104 -2.70 -7.02 -2.37
CA LEU A 104 -3.33 -5.71 -2.28
C LEU A 104 -4.36 -5.76 -1.16
N PHE A 105 -4.06 -5.10 -0.04
CA PHE A 105 -4.98 -4.92 1.07
C PHE A 105 -5.62 -3.54 1.01
N MET A 106 -6.94 -3.52 1.21
CA MET A 106 -7.77 -2.34 1.01
C MET A 106 -8.82 -2.24 2.11
N ARG A 107 -9.38 -1.05 2.25
CA ARG A 107 -10.48 -0.77 3.18
C ARG A 107 -11.72 -1.57 2.82
N GLY A 108 -12.45 -2.05 3.84
CA GLY A 108 -13.72 -2.73 3.63
C GLY A 108 -14.80 -1.80 3.04
N GLN A 109 -15.72 -2.34 2.26
CA GLN A 109 -16.84 -1.57 1.72
C GLN A 109 -17.66 -0.93 2.85
N GLY A 110 -18.01 0.36 2.70
CA GLY A 110 -18.80 1.12 3.67
C GLY A 110 -18.05 1.60 4.92
N ASP A 111 -16.78 1.20 5.11
CA ASP A 111 -15.97 1.69 6.22
C ASP A 111 -15.47 3.11 5.94
N ARG A 112 -15.94 4.08 6.73
CA ARG A 112 -15.59 5.51 6.59
C ARG A 112 -14.56 6.00 7.62
N ARG A 113 -13.95 5.10 8.40
CA ARG A 113 -12.97 5.47 9.44
C ARG A 113 -11.68 6.01 8.82
N PRO A 114 -10.88 6.83 9.51
CA PRO A 114 -9.61 7.32 9.00
C PRO A 114 -8.61 6.20 8.62
N ASP A 115 -7.73 6.46 7.64
CA ASP A 115 -6.74 5.48 7.18
C ASP A 115 -5.74 5.06 8.26
N ASP A 116 -5.41 5.98 9.17
CA ASP A 116 -4.58 5.76 10.35
C ASP A 116 -5.23 4.86 11.41
N ILE A 117 -6.49 4.46 11.19
CA ILE A 117 -7.17 3.39 11.95
C ILE A 117 -7.26 2.12 11.10
N VAL A 118 -7.70 2.25 9.85
CA VAL A 118 -7.95 1.08 8.98
C VAL A 118 -6.67 0.35 8.58
N LYS A 119 -5.59 1.07 8.23
CA LYS A 119 -4.34 0.42 7.82
C LYS A 119 -3.66 -0.34 8.97
N PRO A 120 -3.61 0.16 10.22
CA PRO A 120 -3.18 -0.64 11.37
C PRO A 120 -4.01 -1.92 11.56
N GLU A 121 -5.33 -1.86 11.45
CA GLU A 121 -6.18 -3.06 11.56
C GLU A 121 -5.88 -4.08 10.46
N ILE A 122 -5.72 -3.62 9.21
CA ILE A 122 -5.30 -4.46 8.08
C ILE A 122 -3.95 -5.10 8.39
N TYR A 123 -3.00 -4.31 8.90
CA TYR A 123 -1.66 -4.79 9.20
C TYR A 123 -1.68 -5.88 10.28
N GLU A 124 -2.35 -5.63 11.40
CA GLU A 124 -2.46 -6.61 12.49
C GLU A 124 -3.16 -7.90 12.05
N ALA A 125 -4.22 -7.80 11.26
CA ALA A 125 -5.03 -8.95 10.87
C ALA A 125 -4.42 -9.79 9.72
N PHE A 126 -3.77 -9.14 8.76
CA PHE A 126 -3.43 -9.77 7.49
C PHE A 126 -1.95 -9.72 7.12
N ILE A 127 -1.16 -8.82 7.70
CA ILE A 127 0.24 -8.62 7.32
C ILE A 127 1.20 -9.11 8.41
N ARG A 128 0.95 -8.73 9.67
CA ARG A 128 1.80 -9.09 10.81
C ARG A 128 1.91 -10.61 10.93
N GLY A 129 3.15 -11.09 11.03
CA GLY A 129 3.45 -12.52 11.16
C GLY A 129 3.41 -13.31 9.85
N ARG A 130 2.94 -12.73 8.73
CA ARG A 130 3.03 -13.36 7.40
C ARG A 130 4.27 -12.90 6.63
N TRP A 131 4.69 -11.68 6.85
CA TRP A 131 5.90 -11.10 6.29
C TRP A 131 6.77 -10.48 7.37
N ASP A 132 8.08 -10.47 7.11
CA ASP A 132 9.06 -9.71 7.87
C ASP A 132 9.11 -8.28 7.30
N VAL A 133 8.21 -7.42 7.77
CA VAL A 133 8.06 -6.06 7.26
C VAL A 133 9.23 -5.19 7.69
N ARG A 134 10.06 -4.80 6.71
CA ARG A 134 11.25 -3.96 6.89
C ARG A 134 10.96 -2.47 6.70
N LEU A 135 10.08 -2.22 5.73
CA LEU A 135 9.76 -0.98 5.02
C LEU A 135 8.27 -0.60 5.09
N ALA A 136 7.88 0.65 5.33
CA ALA A 136 6.67 1.23 4.73
C ALA A 136 6.99 2.48 3.89
N LEU A 137 6.37 2.61 2.72
CA LEU A 137 6.33 3.83 1.91
C LEU A 137 4.92 4.41 1.98
N ASP A 138 4.78 5.63 2.51
CA ASP A 138 3.48 6.31 2.71
C ASP A 138 3.71 7.83 2.65
N ASP A 139 2.72 8.59 2.18
CA ASP A 139 2.82 10.05 2.03
C ASP A 139 2.14 10.82 3.16
N ARG A 140 1.29 10.16 3.95
CA ARG A 140 0.32 10.85 4.80
C ARG A 140 0.80 10.92 6.25
N PRO A 141 1.08 12.11 6.82
CA PRO A 141 1.70 12.22 8.15
C PRO A 141 1.00 11.45 9.28
N ARG A 142 -0.35 11.42 9.29
CA ARG A 142 -1.10 10.66 10.30
C ARG A 142 -0.93 9.14 10.16
N VAL A 143 -0.82 8.64 8.93
CA VAL A 143 -0.64 7.21 8.63
C VAL A 143 0.81 6.80 8.89
N ILE A 144 1.77 7.67 8.53
CA ILE A 144 3.18 7.52 8.88
C ILE A 144 3.35 7.35 10.40
N ARG A 145 2.74 8.23 11.20
CA ARG A 145 2.76 8.10 12.67
C ARG A 145 2.13 6.79 13.16
N ALA A 146 1.06 6.33 12.51
CA ALA A 146 0.44 5.04 12.84
C ALA A 146 1.39 3.86 12.55
N TRP A 147 2.09 3.87 11.41
CA TRP A 147 3.12 2.86 11.11
C TRP A 147 4.26 2.87 12.11
N GLN A 148 4.77 4.05 12.45
CA GLN A 148 5.83 4.21 13.44
C GLN A 148 5.40 3.71 14.82
N ALA A 149 4.15 3.95 15.23
CA ALA A 149 3.60 3.43 16.48
C ALA A 149 3.52 1.89 16.52
N LEU A 150 3.44 1.24 15.36
CA LEU A 150 3.50 -0.22 15.22
C LEU A 150 4.94 -0.77 15.15
N GLY A 151 5.95 0.11 15.22
CA GLY A 151 7.37 -0.24 15.12
C GLY A 151 7.88 -0.41 13.69
N VAL A 152 7.11 0.02 12.67
CA VAL A 152 7.49 -0.10 11.26
C VAL A 152 8.26 1.17 10.84
N PRO A 153 9.51 1.06 10.35
CA PRO A 153 10.22 2.18 9.74
C PRO A 153 9.47 2.69 8.50
N VAL A 154 9.47 4.01 8.30
CA VAL A 154 8.71 4.64 7.21
C VAL A 154 9.60 5.60 6.43
N PHE A 155 9.52 5.54 5.11
CA PHE A 155 9.98 6.63 4.24
C PHE A 155 8.77 7.46 3.83
N ASP A 156 8.76 8.72 4.28
CA ASP A 156 7.82 9.72 3.80
C ASP A 156 8.18 10.08 2.35
N VAL A 157 7.24 9.84 1.44
CA VAL A 157 7.42 10.13 0.00
C VAL A 157 6.77 11.45 -0.43
N GLN A 158 6.15 12.20 0.49
CA GLN A 158 5.53 13.48 0.18
C GLN A 158 6.60 14.56 -0.07
N PRO A 159 6.59 15.23 -1.25
CA PRO A 159 7.45 16.39 -1.44
C PRO A 159 6.92 17.58 -0.63
N GLY A 160 7.67 18.01 0.39
CA GLY A 160 7.44 19.27 1.09
C GLY A 160 6.50 19.22 2.31
N SER A 161 6.34 18.06 2.94
CA SER A 161 5.54 17.87 4.17
C SER A 161 6.17 18.42 5.45
N GLY A 162 7.41 18.94 5.36
CA GLY A 162 8.35 19.16 6.46
C GLY A 162 7.78 19.84 7.71
N GLU A 163 7.15 19.05 8.57
CA GLU A 163 7.31 19.14 10.02
C GLU A 163 8.36 18.09 10.39
N PHE A 164 9.62 18.52 10.45
CA PHE A 164 10.69 17.80 11.13
C PHE A 164 10.74 18.22 12.59
#